data_AF-A0A7V9CEP8-F1
#
_entry.id   AF-A0A7V9CEP8-F1
#
_cell.length_a   1.000
_cell.length_b   1.000
_cell.length_c   1.000
_cell.angle_alpha   90.00
_cell.angle_beta   90.00
_cell.angle_gamma   90.00
#
_symmetry.space_group_name_H-M   'P 1'
#
loop_
_entity.id
_entity.type
_entity.pdbx_description
1 polymer ?
#
loop_
_entity_poly.entity_id
_entity_poly.type
_entity_poly.pdbx_seq_one_letter_code
_entity_poly.pdbx_strand_id
1 'polypeptide(L)'
;CGGPVDRPAGPMTVQGLRAPLVVDRLRLTDGAQGRSPAGPVEADGSPGDGQSGAGATGDPASEDAQVVTSVPELPAVTDTGRAGNGERTGASVATTVPAYIVLGESYSEGWHATCDGRDLGPAVPRQGYANAWRVETPGCRRLDLAFVPNDLLAPARWISMLGVALLVLLLLTGPRREGRREASRDVGGSSSELPYGALERDPPGVGRVAVENPVLAAAERVAAAYVPRARPVAGREATAATSDAPLLAEAGPEPVPLRRALAVGLACGLVLGFVFALRAGAVLGPVIALILWRAVPTRTLVLTAGGLLGLAVPLLYALFPGKNRGGFSTTYATDHLAAHWVAVGAVGLLLVALARGLRSVLADGRAPEEQGPRR
;
A
#
# COMPACT_ATOMS: atom_id res chain seq x y z
N CYS A 1 17.65 -15.55 12.51
CA CYS A 1 18.45 -16.12 13.61
C CYS A 1 18.82 -17.55 13.22
N GLY A 2 20.03 -17.77 12.70
CA GLY A 2 20.56 -19.08 12.32
C GLY A 2 21.98 -19.21 12.86
N GLY A 3 22.48 -20.45 12.98
CA GLY A 3 23.85 -20.72 13.47
C GLY A 3 24.95 -20.02 12.66
N PRO A 4 26.19 -20.04 13.15
CA PRO A 4 27.32 -19.39 12.48
C PRO A 4 27.44 -19.90 11.03
N VAL A 5 27.48 -18.97 10.09
CA VAL A 5 27.66 -19.27 8.67
C VAL A 5 29.12 -19.02 8.34
N ASP A 6 29.89 -20.08 8.15
CA ASP A 6 31.22 -19.97 7.56
C ASP A 6 31.06 -19.56 6.09
N ARG A 7 31.51 -18.35 5.76
CA ARG A 7 31.67 -17.92 4.37
C ARG A 7 33.13 -18.09 3.98
N PRO A 8 33.43 -18.70 2.82
CA PRO A 8 34.80 -18.77 2.32
C PRO A 8 35.32 -17.34 2.13
N ALA A 9 36.58 -17.11 2.54
CA ALA A 9 37.26 -15.84 2.37
C ALA A 9 37.35 -15.52 0.87
N GLY A 10 36.50 -14.61 0.41
CA GLY A 10 36.58 -13.99 -0.90
C GLY A 10 37.12 -12.57 -0.75
N PRO A 11 37.84 -12.04 -1.74
CA PRO A 11 38.28 -10.66 -1.72
C PRO A 11 37.05 -9.74 -1.61
N MET A 12 36.94 -9.01 -0.50
CA MET A 12 35.93 -7.96 -0.32
C MET A 12 36.61 -6.61 -0.45
N THR A 13 36.21 -5.85 -1.47
CA THR A 13 36.63 -4.46 -1.61
C THR A 13 35.82 -3.60 -0.65
N VAL A 14 36.39 -3.25 0.49
CA VAL A 14 35.78 -2.28 1.41
C VAL A 14 35.98 -0.88 0.84
N GLN A 15 34.90 -0.26 0.36
CA GLN A 15 34.95 1.10 -0.18
C GLN A 15 35.36 2.11 0.92
N GLY A 16 36.44 2.86 0.67
CA GLY A 16 36.90 3.95 1.54
C GLY A 16 38.33 3.79 2.08
N LEU A 17 38.96 2.63 1.90
CA LEU A 17 40.37 2.42 2.23
C LEU A 17 41.24 2.65 0.98
N ARG A 18 42.37 3.36 1.13
CA ARG A 18 43.32 3.62 0.02
C ARG A 18 44.07 2.36 -0.45
N ALA A 19 43.99 1.26 0.31
CA ALA A 19 44.57 -0.03 -0.03
C ALA A 19 43.53 -1.14 0.20
N PRO A 20 43.56 -2.23 -0.60
CA PRO A 20 42.68 -3.38 -0.39
C PRO A 20 42.96 -4.02 0.96
N LEU A 21 41.94 -4.12 1.80
CA LEU A 21 42.02 -4.85 3.07
C LEU A 21 41.83 -6.34 2.76
N VAL A 22 42.88 -7.14 2.92
CA VAL A 22 42.78 -8.60 2.86
C VAL A 22 42.32 -9.07 4.24
N VAL A 23 41.10 -9.58 4.32
CA VAL A 23 40.53 -10.11 5.57
C VAL A 23 40.64 -11.63 5.53
N ASP A 24 41.64 -12.18 6.22
CA ASP A 24 41.87 -13.63 6.28
C ASP A 24 40.77 -14.36 7.06
N ARG A 25 40.17 -13.70 8.06
CA ARG A 25 39.06 -14.22 8.87
C ARG A 25 38.16 -13.09 9.35
N LEU A 26 36.90 -13.11 8.96
CA LEU A 26 35.87 -12.24 9.54
C LEU A 26 35.07 -13.03 10.57
N ARG A 27 35.21 -12.68 11.86
CA ARG A 27 34.43 -13.29 12.95
C ARG A 27 33.38 -12.27 13.39
N LEU A 28 32.13 -12.46 12.96
CA LEU A 28 31.01 -11.65 13.41
C LEU A 28 30.51 -12.22 14.74
N THR A 29 30.80 -11.55 15.85
CA THR A 29 30.23 -11.88 17.15
C THR A 29 28.95 -11.07 17.37
N ASP A 30 27.90 -11.72 17.83
CA ASP A 30 26.64 -11.07 18.14
C ASP A 30 26.84 -10.08 19.31
N GLY A 31 26.68 -8.79 19.04
CA GLY A 31 26.91 -7.71 20.01
C GLY A 31 25.87 -7.64 21.13
N ALA A 32 24.85 -8.52 21.11
CA ALA A 32 23.77 -8.52 22.09
C ALA A 32 24.15 -9.04 23.50
N GLN A 33 25.40 -9.46 23.74
CA GLN A 33 25.87 -9.90 25.08
C GLN A 33 26.87 -8.96 25.76
N GLY A 34 26.97 -7.70 25.33
CA GLY A 34 27.68 -6.66 26.06
C GLY A 34 26.97 -6.26 27.35
N ARG A 35 27.00 -7.12 28.38
CA ARG A 35 26.87 -6.66 29.77
C ARG A 35 28.09 -5.79 30.05
N SER A 36 27.88 -4.49 30.28
CA SER A 36 28.84 -3.65 31.00
C SER A 36 29.23 -4.35 32.32
N PRO A 37 30.52 -4.56 32.61
CA PRO A 37 30.93 -4.80 33.98
C PRO A 37 30.83 -3.46 34.70
N ALA A 38 29.76 -3.29 35.47
CA ALA A 38 29.74 -2.33 36.57
C ALA A 38 30.47 -2.98 37.74
N GLY A 39 31.60 -2.39 38.16
CA GLY A 39 32.24 -2.71 39.44
C GLY A 39 33.77 -2.66 39.41
N PRO A 40 34.43 -2.02 40.40
CA PRO A 40 35.87 -1.99 40.52
C PRO A 40 36.35 -3.35 41.04
N VAL A 41 37.31 -3.96 40.34
CA VAL A 41 38.04 -5.11 40.88
C VAL A 41 39.12 -4.57 41.79
N GLU A 42 38.81 -4.61 43.07
CA GLU A 42 39.69 -4.48 44.22
C GLU A 42 40.70 -5.64 44.18
N ALA A 43 41.98 -5.29 43.99
CA ALA A 43 43.08 -6.24 44.10
C ALA A 43 43.49 -6.32 45.57
N ASP A 44 42.98 -7.33 46.27
CA ASP A 44 43.45 -7.67 47.61
C ASP A 44 44.61 -8.66 47.51
N GLY A 45 45.72 -8.29 48.13
CA GLY A 45 46.93 -9.08 48.21
C GLY A 45 46.94 -9.92 49.47
N SER A 46 47.47 -11.13 49.38
CA SER A 46 48.12 -11.75 50.55
C SER A 46 49.26 -12.69 50.16
N PRO A 47 50.26 -12.83 51.06
CA PRO A 47 51.62 -13.21 50.73
C PRO A 47 51.90 -14.69 51.02
N GLY A 48 52.95 -15.24 50.41
CA GLY A 48 53.47 -16.55 50.80
C GLY A 48 54.52 -17.12 49.84
N ASP A 49 55.76 -16.70 50.06
CA ASP A 49 57.00 -17.49 50.11
C ASP A 49 57.28 -18.59 49.07
N GLY A 50 58.44 -18.48 48.39
CA GLY A 50 59.02 -19.65 47.74
C GLY A 50 60.14 -19.43 46.71
N GLN A 51 61.25 -18.82 47.13
CA GLN A 51 62.62 -19.21 46.77
C GLN A 51 63.08 -19.35 45.29
N SER A 52 63.95 -18.41 44.92
CA SER A 52 65.32 -18.59 44.37
C SER A 52 65.56 -19.33 43.05
N GLY A 53 66.05 -18.58 42.07
CA GLY A 53 66.87 -19.04 40.95
C GLY A 53 67.62 -17.88 40.32
N ALA A 54 68.90 -17.72 40.70
CA ALA A 54 69.80 -16.68 40.21
C ALA A 54 70.20 -16.91 38.74
N GLY A 55 70.35 -15.81 37.99
CA GLY A 55 70.90 -15.81 36.65
C GLY A 55 71.04 -14.38 36.12
N ALA A 56 72.15 -13.73 36.49
CA ALA A 56 72.53 -12.41 36.03
C ALA A 56 73.29 -12.50 34.70
N THR A 57 72.88 -11.73 33.69
CA THR A 57 73.77 -11.02 32.75
C THR A 57 72.99 -9.86 32.16
N GLY A 58 73.52 -8.64 32.32
CA GLY A 58 72.88 -7.41 31.90
C GLY A 58 72.97 -7.17 30.40
N ASP A 59 72.05 -6.35 29.92
CA ASP A 59 72.16 -5.61 28.66
C ASP A 59 71.67 -4.18 28.87
N PRO A 60 72.26 -3.20 28.16
CA PRO A 60 72.17 -1.79 28.48
C PRO A 60 70.86 -1.18 27.97
N ALA A 61 70.27 -0.33 28.81
CA ALA A 61 69.45 0.83 28.44
C ALA A 61 68.76 0.73 27.06
N SER A 62 67.75 -0.13 26.96
CA SER A 62 66.69 0.10 25.99
C SER A 62 65.92 1.32 26.48
N GLU A 63 66.25 2.50 25.93
CA GLU A 63 65.31 3.61 25.83
C GLU A 63 64.05 3.03 25.20
N ASP A 64 63.09 2.65 26.06
CA ASP A 64 61.73 2.37 25.72
C ASP A 64 61.14 3.66 25.16
N ALA A 65 61.43 3.93 23.89
CA ALA A 65 60.68 4.83 23.08
C ALA A 65 59.27 4.26 23.01
N GLN A 66 58.45 4.59 24.01
CA GLN A 66 57.01 4.50 23.93
C GLN A 66 56.61 5.40 22.78
N VAL A 67 56.58 4.82 21.59
CA VAL A 67 55.86 5.35 20.45
C VAL A 67 54.40 5.27 20.86
N VAL A 68 53.94 6.30 21.57
CA VAL A 68 52.53 6.58 21.79
C VAL A 68 51.98 6.98 20.42
N THR A 69 51.71 5.98 19.58
CA THR A 69 50.82 6.15 18.44
C THR A 69 49.44 6.38 19.02
N SER A 70 49.13 7.63 19.36
CA SER A 70 47.77 8.06 19.62
C SER A 70 46.97 7.72 18.38
N VAL A 71 46.18 6.64 18.44
CA VAL A 71 45.25 6.28 17.39
C VAL A 71 44.33 7.48 17.23
N PRO A 72 44.24 8.11 16.04
CA PRO A 72 43.35 9.24 15.86
C PRO A 72 41.95 8.81 16.29
N GLU A 73 41.35 9.57 17.22
CA GLU A 73 40.00 9.30 17.69
C GLU A 73 39.08 9.16 16.49
N LEU A 74 38.57 7.94 16.30
CA LEU A 74 37.67 7.65 15.21
C LEU A 74 36.35 8.40 15.43
N PRO A 75 35.71 8.88 14.36
CA PRO A 75 34.38 9.47 14.47
C PRO A 75 33.43 8.52 15.20
N ALA A 76 32.76 9.02 16.23
CA ALA A 76 31.89 8.21 17.08
C ALA A 76 30.58 8.95 17.40
N VAL A 77 29.49 8.20 17.50
CA VAL A 77 28.23 8.69 18.07
C VAL A 77 28.35 8.54 19.58
N THR A 78 28.27 9.65 20.31
CA THR A 78 28.40 9.67 21.78
C THR A 78 27.05 9.63 22.48
N ASP A 79 26.00 10.13 21.85
CA ASP A 79 24.61 10.04 22.31
C ASP A 79 23.68 9.90 21.10
N THR A 80 22.74 8.96 21.16
CA THR A 80 21.75 8.76 20.10
C THR A 80 20.62 9.78 20.11
N GLY A 81 20.50 10.60 21.16
CA GLY A 81 19.44 11.61 21.30
C GLY A 81 18.06 11.00 21.59
N ARG A 82 17.01 11.80 21.38
CA ARG A 82 15.60 11.40 21.57
C ARG A 82 14.93 11.16 20.24
N ALA A 83 14.41 9.95 20.04
CA ALA A 83 13.60 9.59 18.88
C ALA A 83 12.10 9.84 19.13
N GLY A 84 11.39 10.36 18.14
CA GLY A 84 9.93 10.54 18.20
C GLY A 84 9.38 11.15 16.92
N ASN A 85 8.17 10.76 16.48
CA ASN A 85 7.47 11.35 15.33
C ASN A 85 8.31 11.50 14.04
N GLY A 86 9.13 10.52 13.68
CA GLY A 86 10.00 10.64 12.49
C GLY A 86 11.11 11.67 12.63
N GLU A 87 11.48 11.99 13.88
CA GLU A 87 12.58 12.86 14.23
C GLU A 87 13.52 12.16 15.21
N ARG A 88 14.78 12.58 15.21
CA ARG A 88 15.77 12.27 16.22
C ARG A 88 16.50 13.54 16.58
N THR A 89 16.27 14.01 17.80
CA THR A 89 16.75 15.32 18.25
C THR A 89 17.83 15.16 19.31
N GLY A 90 18.80 16.07 19.29
CA GLY A 90 19.85 16.14 20.30
C GLY A 90 20.82 14.96 20.28
N ALA A 91 20.97 14.27 19.15
CA ALA A 91 22.03 13.25 19.03
C ALA A 91 23.39 13.95 19.11
N SER A 92 24.36 13.33 19.76
CA SER A 92 25.70 13.87 19.90
C SER A 92 26.70 13.01 19.14
N VAL A 93 27.57 13.67 18.37
CA VAL A 93 28.61 13.02 17.59
C VAL A 93 29.95 13.69 17.88
N ALA A 94 31.03 12.93 17.79
CA ALA A 94 32.39 13.43 17.83
C ALA A 94 33.01 13.20 16.45
N THR A 95 33.19 14.27 15.67
CA THR A 95 33.82 14.21 14.34
C THR A 95 35.10 15.04 14.33
N THR A 96 36.24 14.36 14.35
CA THR A 96 37.59 14.96 14.23
C THR A 96 38.07 15.03 12.79
N VAL A 97 37.50 14.19 11.91
CA VAL A 97 37.81 14.08 10.48
C VAL A 97 36.52 14.05 9.66
N PRO A 98 36.57 14.34 8.34
CA PRO A 98 35.41 14.20 7.47
C PRO A 98 34.82 12.79 7.54
N ALA A 99 33.51 12.70 7.79
CA ALA A 99 32.83 11.45 8.04
C ALA A 99 31.42 11.44 7.42
N TYR A 100 30.82 10.26 7.35
CA TYR A 100 29.41 10.13 7.05
C TYR A 100 28.65 9.81 8.33
N ILE A 101 27.64 10.62 8.62
CA ILE A 101 26.62 10.27 9.60
C ILE A 101 25.65 9.35 8.92
N VAL A 102 25.37 8.18 9.51
CA VAL A 102 24.49 7.16 8.93
C VAL A 102 23.30 6.94 9.86
N LEU A 103 22.09 7.15 9.34
CA LEU A 103 20.84 6.76 9.97
C LEU A 103 20.42 5.41 9.38
N GLY A 104 20.41 4.38 10.23
CA GLY A 104 20.03 3.00 9.90
C GLY A 104 18.54 2.81 9.62
N GLU A 105 17.90 3.78 8.97
CA GLU A 105 16.53 3.72 8.48
C GLU A 105 16.53 3.73 6.96
N SER A 106 15.46 3.19 6.36
CA SER A 106 15.32 3.14 4.90
C SER A 106 15.45 4.53 4.26
N TYR A 107 16.17 4.57 3.15
CA TYR A 107 16.50 5.78 2.44
C TYR A 107 15.26 6.52 1.97
N SER A 108 15.21 7.83 2.24
CA SER A 108 14.18 8.73 1.72
C SER A 108 14.73 10.14 1.57
N GLU A 109 14.33 10.82 0.49
CA GLU A 109 14.68 12.24 0.24
C GLU A 109 14.10 13.18 1.30
N GLY A 110 13.04 12.74 1.99
CA GLY A 110 12.39 13.55 3.02
C GLY A 110 13.17 13.61 4.33
N TRP A 111 14.26 12.85 4.48
CA TRP A 111 15.13 12.96 5.63
C TRP A 111 16.11 14.12 5.48
N HIS A 112 16.11 14.99 6.48
CA HIS A 112 17.05 16.09 6.61
C HIS A 112 17.88 15.91 7.87
N ALA A 113 19.12 16.37 7.82
CA ALA A 113 20.01 16.40 8.97
C ALA A 113 20.54 17.81 9.13
N THR A 114 20.45 18.33 10.34
CA THR A 114 21.13 19.56 10.72
C THR A 114 22.18 19.25 11.78
N CYS A 115 23.31 19.91 11.68
CA CYS A 115 24.40 19.83 12.62
C CYS A 115 24.62 21.21 13.23
N ASP A 116 24.44 21.34 14.54
CA ASP A 116 24.54 22.60 15.28
C ASP A 116 23.71 23.73 14.61
N GLY A 117 22.53 23.36 14.09
CA GLY A 117 21.61 24.26 13.38
C GLY A 117 21.92 24.50 11.89
N ARG A 118 23.02 23.95 11.35
CA ARG A 118 23.36 24.05 9.93
C ARG A 118 22.90 22.83 9.15
N ASP A 119 22.21 23.04 8.04
CA ASP A 119 21.79 21.96 7.14
C ASP A 119 23.01 21.24 6.53
N LEU A 120 23.01 19.91 6.62
CA LEU A 120 24.01 19.02 6.03
C LEU A 120 23.71 18.69 4.56
N GLY A 121 22.58 19.17 4.03
CA GLY A 121 22.15 18.96 2.65
C GLY A 121 21.36 17.65 2.46
N PRO A 122 21.15 17.23 1.21
CA PRO A 122 20.32 16.07 0.90
C PRO A 122 20.96 14.77 1.38
N ALA A 123 20.12 13.86 1.90
CA ALA A 123 20.55 12.52 2.26
C ALA A 123 21.05 11.75 1.02
N VAL A 124 22.13 11.00 1.19
CA VAL A 124 22.65 10.07 0.19
C VAL A 124 22.47 8.62 0.67
N PRO A 125 22.09 7.68 -0.22
CA PRO A 125 21.97 6.28 0.16
C PRO A 125 23.35 5.69 0.47
N ARG A 126 23.48 4.99 1.61
CA ARG A 126 24.68 4.23 1.98
C ARG A 126 24.30 2.82 2.43
N GLN A 127 25.22 1.88 2.27
CA GLN A 127 25.04 0.48 2.67
C GLN A 127 23.77 -0.18 2.08
N GLY A 128 23.31 0.29 0.91
CA GLY A 128 22.14 -0.25 0.22
C GLY A 128 20.79 0.07 0.85
N TYR A 129 20.69 0.81 1.95
CA TYR A 129 19.37 1.22 2.45
C TYR A 129 19.40 2.44 3.38
N ALA A 130 20.53 2.77 3.99
CA ALA A 130 20.59 3.80 5.02
C ALA A 130 20.61 5.21 4.46
N ASN A 131 20.05 6.16 5.20
CA ASN A 131 20.22 7.59 4.93
C ASN A 131 21.58 8.02 5.47
N ALA A 132 22.34 8.80 4.72
CA ALA A 132 23.60 9.34 5.20
C ALA A 132 23.84 10.78 4.76
N TRP A 133 24.63 11.49 5.56
CA TRP A 133 25.04 12.86 5.32
C TRP A 133 26.53 12.99 5.48
N ARG A 134 27.16 13.72 4.56
CA ARG A 134 28.59 14.01 4.63
C ARG A 134 28.82 15.19 5.56
N VAL A 135 29.67 15.01 6.55
CA VAL A 135 30.14 16.07 7.43
C VAL A 135 31.56 16.40 7.00
N GLU A 136 31.75 17.55 6.37
CA GLU A 136 33.05 17.98 5.85
C GLU A 136 33.88 18.75 6.88
N THR A 137 33.22 19.45 7.79
CA THR A 137 33.87 20.26 8.81
C THR A 137 33.89 19.53 10.15
N PRO A 138 35.04 19.45 10.83
CA PRO A 138 35.11 18.97 12.20
C PRO A 138 34.25 19.83 13.13
N GLY A 139 33.80 19.24 14.24
CA GLY A 139 33.13 19.99 15.31
C GLY A 139 31.62 19.94 15.30
N CYS A 140 31.02 19.01 14.56
CA CYS A 140 29.60 18.70 14.73
C CYS A 140 29.37 18.15 16.14
N ARG A 141 28.63 18.84 17.00
CA ARG A 141 28.36 18.39 18.38
C ARG A 141 26.94 17.91 18.56
N ARG A 142 25.97 18.65 18.03
CA ARG A 142 24.54 18.30 18.09
C ARG A 142 24.01 18.02 16.70
N LEU A 143 23.40 16.86 16.54
CA LEU A 143 22.77 16.38 15.33
C LEU A 143 21.27 16.27 15.57
N ASP A 144 20.50 16.91 14.70
CA ASP A 144 19.05 16.79 14.64
C ASP A 144 18.65 16.26 13.26
N LEU A 145 17.93 15.14 13.26
CA LEU A 145 17.43 14.45 12.07
C LEU A 145 15.92 14.59 12.05
N ALA A 146 15.33 15.00 10.93
CA ALA A 146 13.89 15.17 10.80
C ALA A 146 13.38 14.70 9.45
N PHE A 147 12.24 14.04 9.45
CA PHE A 147 11.51 13.69 8.24
C PHE A 147 10.53 14.81 7.86
N VAL A 148 10.96 15.73 7.00
CA VAL A 148 10.22 16.95 6.62
C VAL A 148 8.78 16.72 6.14
N PRO A 149 8.44 15.64 5.37
CA PRO A 149 7.06 15.41 4.98
C PRO A 149 6.08 15.26 6.17
N ASN A 150 6.57 15.02 7.38
CA ASN A 150 5.72 14.91 8.56
C ASN A 150 5.03 16.24 8.93
N ASP A 151 5.69 17.38 8.67
CA ASP A 151 5.12 18.71 8.94
C ASP A 151 3.95 19.03 7.99
N LEU A 152 4.01 18.53 6.75
CA LEU A 152 2.94 18.70 5.76
C LEU A 152 1.72 17.81 6.05
N LEU A 153 1.88 16.72 6.81
CA LEU A 153 0.78 15.83 7.15
C LEU A 153 -0.22 16.46 8.12
N ALA A 154 0.19 17.45 8.92
CA ALA A 154 -0.71 18.17 9.82
C ALA A 154 -1.77 19.01 9.05
N PRO A 155 -1.40 19.93 8.15
CA PRO A 155 -2.38 20.69 7.36
C PRO A 155 -3.13 19.81 6.36
N ALA A 156 -2.49 18.82 5.73
CA ALA A 156 -3.16 17.91 4.80
C ALA A 156 -4.30 17.12 5.45
N ARG A 157 -4.16 16.75 6.73
CA ARG A 157 -5.23 16.13 7.53
C ARG A 157 -6.43 17.06 7.67
N TRP A 158 -6.21 18.34 7.98
CA TRP A 158 -7.30 19.32 8.09
C TRP A 158 -8.03 19.55 6.77
N ILE A 159 -7.30 19.68 5.66
CA ILE A 159 -7.89 19.85 4.33
C ILE A 159 -8.74 18.62 3.96
N SER A 160 -8.23 17.42 4.23
CA SER A 160 -8.97 16.18 3.98
C SER A 160 -10.27 16.10 4.80
N MET A 161 -10.22 16.49 6.07
CA MET A 161 -11.40 16.55 6.95
C MET A 161 -12.43 17.56 6.44
N LEU A 162 -11.99 18.73 5.98
CA LEU A 162 -12.86 19.75 5.39
C LEU A 162 -13.48 19.28 4.06
N GLY A 163 -12.71 18.60 3.21
CA GLY A 163 -13.20 18.03 1.96
C GLY A 163 -14.27 16.96 2.18
N VAL A 164 -14.07 16.07 3.16
CA VAL A 164 -15.09 15.08 3.56
C VAL A 164 -16.34 15.78 4.09
N ALA A 165 -16.19 16.79 4.96
CA ALA A 165 -17.32 17.55 5.49
C ALA A 165 -18.14 18.24 4.38
N LEU A 166 -17.46 18.83 3.40
CA LEU A 166 -18.10 19.47 2.24
C LEU A 166 -18.83 18.46 1.35
N LEU A 167 -18.22 17.31 1.05
CA LEU A 167 -18.86 16.25 0.28
C LEU A 167 -20.11 15.73 0.99
N VAL A 168 -20.03 15.50 2.32
CA VAL A 168 -21.20 15.12 3.13
C VAL A 168 -22.27 16.21 3.09
N LEU A 169 -21.90 17.49 3.18
CA LEU A 169 -22.85 18.59 3.09
C LEU A 169 -23.59 18.60 1.74
N LEU A 170 -22.86 18.53 0.63
CA LEU A 170 -23.45 18.47 -0.73
C LEU A 170 -24.34 17.24 -0.93
N LEU A 171 -23.98 16.13 -0.32
CA LEU A 171 -24.76 14.89 -0.34
C LEU A 171 -26.11 15.05 0.37
N LEU A 172 -26.09 15.71 1.53
CA LEU A 172 -27.24 15.94 2.39
C LEU A 172 -28.17 17.02 1.83
N THR A 173 -27.62 18.04 1.15
CA THR A 173 -28.40 19.15 0.57
C THR A 173 -28.82 18.91 -0.88
N GLY A 174 -28.24 17.93 -1.57
CA GLY A 174 -28.52 17.67 -2.98
C GLY A 174 -29.98 17.28 -3.24
N PRO A 175 -30.65 17.91 -4.24
CA PRO A 175 -32.07 17.69 -4.51
C PRO A 175 -32.36 16.22 -4.78
N ARG A 176 -33.37 15.68 -4.07
CA ARG A 176 -33.87 14.33 -4.31
C ARG A 176 -34.48 14.33 -5.70
N ARG A 177 -33.98 13.47 -6.60
CA ARG A 177 -34.60 13.26 -7.91
C ARG A 177 -35.91 12.50 -7.68
N GLU A 178 -36.95 13.26 -7.34
CA GLU A 178 -38.33 12.81 -7.15
C GLU A 178 -39.01 12.41 -8.49
N GLY A 179 -38.35 12.68 -9.62
CA GLY A 179 -38.96 12.67 -10.96
C GLY A 179 -38.94 11.34 -11.71
N ARG A 180 -39.40 10.22 -11.13
CA ARG A 180 -39.69 9.03 -11.95
C ARG A 180 -40.89 8.20 -11.48
N ARG A 181 -41.91 8.84 -10.90
CA ARG A 181 -43.20 8.21 -10.64
C ARG A 181 -44.33 8.68 -11.57
N GLU A 182 -44.15 9.78 -12.31
CA GLU A 182 -45.17 10.27 -13.24
C GLU A 182 -45.14 9.59 -14.61
N ALA A 183 -43.98 9.17 -15.12
CA ALA A 183 -43.87 8.56 -16.45
C ALA A 183 -44.51 7.15 -16.58
N SER A 184 -44.88 6.49 -15.48
CA SER A 184 -45.59 5.20 -15.53
C SER A 184 -47.10 5.32 -15.32
N ARG A 185 -47.63 6.51 -14.98
CA ARG A 185 -49.08 6.71 -14.83
C ARG A 185 -49.78 6.98 -16.16
N ASP A 186 -49.09 7.53 -17.15
CA ASP A 186 -49.68 7.85 -18.47
C ASP A 186 -49.61 6.71 -19.50
N VAL A 187 -48.86 5.63 -19.26
CA VAL A 187 -48.78 4.50 -20.21
C VAL A 187 -49.93 3.49 -20.01
N GLY A 188 -50.70 3.61 -18.93
CA GLY A 188 -51.85 2.73 -18.63
C GLY A 188 -53.20 3.20 -19.17
N GLY A 189 -53.26 4.32 -19.89
CA GLY A 189 -54.51 5.03 -20.19
C GLY A 189 -54.71 5.42 -21.65
N SER A 190 -54.44 4.55 -22.62
CA SER A 190 -54.97 4.72 -23.99
C SER A 190 -54.94 3.40 -24.77
N SER A 191 -55.63 2.39 -24.24
CA SER A 191 -55.99 1.17 -24.97
C SER A 191 -57.23 1.41 -25.85
N SER A 192 -57.22 2.47 -26.65
CA SER A 192 -58.21 2.67 -27.72
C SER A 192 -57.53 2.44 -29.06
N GLU A 193 -57.71 1.23 -29.56
CA GLU A 193 -57.82 0.92 -31.00
C GLU A 193 -56.65 1.37 -31.89
N LEU A 194 -55.67 0.48 -32.08
CA LEU A 194 -54.98 0.40 -33.37
C LEU A 194 -55.41 -0.89 -34.07
N PRO A 195 -55.98 -0.81 -35.29
CA PRO A 195 -56.44 -1.97 -36.03
C PRO A 195 -55.23 -2.80 -36.45
N TYR A 196 -55.28 -4.07 -36.07
CA TYR A 196 -54.39 -5.11 -36.55
C TYR A 196 -54.68 -5.32 -38.04
N GLY A 197 -53.87 -4.73 -38.92
CA GLY A 197 -54.03 -4.87 -40.36
C GLY A 197 -52.82 -4.36 -41.14
N ALA A 198 -52.07 -5.30 -41.71
CA ALA A 198 -51.13 -5.15 -42.81
C ALA A 198 -49.79 -4.43 -42.53
N LEU A 199 -48.70 -5.20 -42.48
CA LEU A 199 -47.79 -5.32 -43.62
C LEU A 199 -46.63 -6.28 -43.28
N GLU A 200 -46.82 -7.50 -43.73
CA GLU A 200 -45.79 -8.51 -43.94
C GLU A 200 -44.99 -8.11 -45.19
N ARG A 201 -43.77 -7.61 -45.02
CA ARG A 201 -42.76 -7.53 -46.09
C ARG A 201 -41.39 -7.85 -45.54
N ASP A 202 -40.89 -9.02 -45.93
CA ASP A 202 -39.48 -9.41 -45.89
C ASP A 202 -38.62 -8.36 -46.61
N PRO A 203 -37.57 -7.79 -45.96
CA PRO A 203 -36.51 -7.12 -46.68
C PRO A 203 -35.54 -8.17 -47.28
N PRO A 204 -35.22 -8.10 -48.58
CA PRO A 204 -34.24 -9.00 -49.19
C PRO A 204 -32.81 -8.62 -48.75
N GLY A 205 -32.08 -9.63 -48.26
CA GLY A 205 -30.66 -9.83 -48.53
C GLY A 205 -29.70 -8.68 -48.23
N VAL A 206 -29.47 -8.37 -46.95
CA VAL A 206 -28.22 -7.68 -46.54
C VAL A 206 -27.22 -8.75 -46.10
N GLY A 207 -26.26 -9.05 -46.98
CA GLY A 207 -25.18 -9.97 -46.70
C GLY A 207 -24.39 -9.55 -45.47
N ARG A 208 -24.40 -10.40 -44.43
CA ARG A 208 -23.52 -10.25 -43.26
C ARG A 208 -22.07 -10.51 -43.71
N VAL A 209 -21.29 -9.46 -43.84
CA VAL A 209 -19.83 -9.57 -43.93
C VAL A 209 -19.32 -9.90 -42.52
N ALA A 210 -18.87 -11.15 -42.33
CA ALA A 210 -18.21 -11.58 -41.12
C ALA A 210 -16.84 -10.87 -41.03
N VAL A 211 -16.77 -9.82 -40.22
CA VAL A 211 -15.49 -9.25 -39.81
C VAL A 211 -14.96 -10.12 -38.69
N GLU A 212 -14.07 -11.05 -39.02
CA GLU A 212 -13.35 -11.86 -38.03
C GLU A 212 -12.49 -10.94 -37.17
N ASN A 213 -12.96 -10.65 -35.95
CA ASN A 213 -12.16 -9.95 -34.95
C ASN A 213 -11.41 -10.99 -34.10
N PRO A 214 -10.08 -11.17 -34.29
CA PRO A 214 -9.31 -12.19 -33.58
C PRO A 214 -9.32 -12.00 -32.05
N VAL A 215 -9.63 -10.79 -31.56
CA VAL A 215 -9.75 -10.50 -30.13
C VAL A 215 -11.05 -11.07 -29.55
N LEU A 216 -12.16 -11.04 -30.30
CA LEU A 216 -13.40 -11.70 -29.87
C LEU A 216 -13.25 -13.23 -29.85
N ALA A 217 -12.58 -13.80 -30.86
CA ALA A 217 -12.31 -15.24 -30.94
C ALA A 217 -11.38 -15.74 -29.81
N ALA A 218 -10.50 -14.88 -29.27
CA ALA A 218 -9.70 -15.19 -28.10
C ALA A 218 -10.53 -15.10 -26.80
N ALA A 219 -11.39 -14.09 -26.69
CA ALA A 219 -12.28 -13.92 -25.54
C ALA A 219 -13.30 -15.06 -25.40
N GLU A 220 -13.88 -15.55 -26.51
CA GLU A 220 -14.79 -16.71 -26.51
C GLU A 220 -14.08 -18.00 -26.07
N ARG A 221 -12.82 -18.20 -26.47
CA ARG A 221 -12.04 -19.38 -26.05
C ARG A 221 -11.74 -19.38 -24.55
N VAL A 222 -11.46 -18.22 -23.97
CA VAL A 222 -11.26 -18.08 -22.51
C VAL A 222 -12.59 -18.25 -21.76
N ALA A 223 -13.69 -17.70 -22.29
CA ALA A 223 -15.02 -17.88 -21.71
C ALA A 223 -15.47 -19.36 -21.73
N ALA A 224 -15.24 -20.06 -22.84
CA ALA A 224 -15.56 -21.48 -22.97
C ALA A 224 -14.77 -22.39 -22.01
N ALA A 225 -13.57 -21.98 -21.60
CA ALA A 225 -12.76 -22.73 -20.64
C ALA A 225 -13.21 -22.56 -19.18
N TYR A 226 -13.97 -21.50 -18.86
CA TYR A 226 -14.33 -21.14 -17.48
C TYR A 226 -15.81 -21.37 -17.13
N VAL A 227 -16.67 -21.70 -18.08
CA VAL A 227 -18.06 -22.08 -17.79
C VAL A 227 -18.09 -23.55 -17.37
N PRO A 228 -18.39 -23.88 -16.10
CA PRO A 228 -18.58 -25.26 -15.71
C PRO A 228 -19.75 -25.85 -16.49
N ARG A 229 -19.55 -27.01 -17.13
CA ARG A 229 -20.61 -27.77 -17.81
C ARG A 229 -21.73 -28.07 -16.80
N ALA A 230 -22.76 -27.24 -16.78
CA ALA A 230 -24.00 -27.57 -16.10
C ALA A 230 -24.54 -28.87 -16.71
N ARG A 231 -24.77 -29.89 -15.87
CA ARG A 231 -25.39 -31.14 -16.30
C ARG A 231 -26.74 -30.82 -16.96
N PRO A 232 -27.02 -31.35 -18.16
CA PRO A 232 -28.31 -31.15 -18.80
C PRO A 232 -29.39 -31.77 -17.90
N VAL A 233 -30.27 -30.92 -17.36
CA VAL A 233 -31.52 -31.35 -16.75
C VAL A 233 -32.41 -31.79 -17.92
N ALA A 234 -32.48 -33.10 -18.14
CA ALA A 234 -33.32 -33.69 -19.17
C ALA A 234 -34.79 -33.38 -18.87
N GLY A 235 -35.52 -32.80 -19.83
CA GLY A 235 -36.99 -32.80 -19.81
C GLY A 235 -37.71 -31.48 -20.04
N ARG A 236 -37.06 -30.38 -20.41
CA ARG A 236 -37.77 -29.16 -20.85
C ARG A 236 -37.39 -28.87 -22.29
N GLU A 237 -38.27 -29.24 -23.22
CA GLU A 237 -38.23 -28.80 -24.62
C GLU A 237 -38.27 -27.28 -24.63
N ALA A 238 -37.08 -26.68 -24.68
CA ALA A 238 -36.90 -25.26 -24.83
C ALA A 238 -37.26 -24.91 -26.27
N THR A 239 -38.50 -24.45 -26.46
CA THR A 239 -38.84 -23.63 -27.60
C THR A 239 -37.81 -22.51 -27.68
N ALA A 240 -36.99 -22.54 -28.74
CA ALA A 240 -36.04 -21.50 -29.08
C ALA A 240 -36.81 -20.26 -29.53
N ALA A 241 -37.54 -19.64 -28.60
CA ALA A 241 -38.08 -18.32 -28.77
C ALA A 241 -36.87 -17.37 -28.81
N THR A 242 -36.66 -16.78 -29.98
CA THR A 242 -35.69 -15.72 -30.26
C THR A 242 -35.82 -14.66 -29.17
N SER A 243 -34.95 -14.73 -28.17
CA SER A 243 -34.92 -13.82 -27.02
C SER A 243 -34.26 -12.50 -27.44
N ASP A 244 -34.87 -11.81 -28.41
CA ASP A 244 -34.62 -10.40 -28.72
C ASP A 244 -35.28 -9.46 -27.69
N ALA A 245 -35.87 -10.03 -26.63
CA ALA A 245 -36.22 -9.29 -25.43
C ALA A 245 -34.96 -8.56 -24.95
N PRO A 246 -34.93 -7.21 -24.89
CA PRO A 246 -33.74 -6.47 -24.58
C PRO A 246 -33.24 -6.91 -23.21
N LEU A 247 -32.18 -7.72 -23.23
CA LEU A 247 -31.47 -8.35 -22.10
C LEU A 247 -30.91 -7.34 -21.08
N LEU A 248 -31.31 -6.07 -21.18
CA LEU A 248 -30.72 -4.91 -20.52
C LEU A 248 -31.74 -4.01 -19.82
N ALA A 249 -33.04 -4.31 -19.90
CA ALA A 249 -34.04 -3.65 -19.06
C ALA A 249 -34.07 -4.31 -17.66
N GLU A 250 -32.92 -4.34 -16.98
CA GLU A 250 -32.90 -4.70 -15.56
C GLU A 250 -33.78 -3.71 -14.80
N ALA A 251 -34.79 -4.22 -14.09
CA ALA A 251 -35.54 -3.42 -13.14
C ALA A 251 -34.53 -2.77 -12.17
N GLY A 252 -34.50 -1.44 -12.15
CA GLY A 252 -33.54 -0.70 -11.33
C GLY A 252 -33.70 -1.08 -9.85
N PRO A 253 -32.60 -1.12 -9.08
CA PRO A 253 -32.68 -1.48 -7.67
C PRO A 253 -33.62 -0.52 -6.93
N GLU A 254 -34.45 -1.03 -6.03
CA GLU A 254 -35.27 -0.15 -5.19
C GLU A 254 -34.37 0.64 -4.22
N PRO A 255 -34.62 1.95 -4.03
CA PRO A 255 -33.84 2.76 -3.10
C PRO A 255 -34.01 2.28 -1.66
N VAL A 256 -32.89 2.08 -0.98
CA VAL A 256 -32.88 1.66 0.43
C VAL A 256 -33.18 2.87 1.32
N PRO A 257 -34.07 2.75 2.34
CA PRO A 257 -34.33 3.86 3.25
C PRO A 257 -33.05 4.30 3.96
N LEU A 258 -32.85 5.61 4.09
CA LEU A 258 -31.60 6.23 4.53
C LEU A 258 -31.02 5.62 5.81
N ARG A 259 -31.87 5.34 6.82
CA ARG A 259 -31.43 4.73 8.09
C ARG A 259 -30.75 3.37 7.88
N ARG A 260 -31.32 2.51 7.03
CA ARG A 260 -30.73 1.20 6.68
C ARG A 260 -29.47 1.38 5.85
N ALA A 261 -29.48 2.31 4.89
CA ALA A 261 -28.31 2.61 4.06
C ALA A 261 -27.13 3.10 4.90
N LEU A 262 -27.36 3.99 5.88
CA LEU A 262 -26.34 4.45 6.83
C LEU A 262 -25.84 3.33 7.73
N ALA A 263 -26.72 2.48 8.26
CA ALA A 263 -26.32 1.34 9.08
C ALA A 263 -25.43 0.35 8.31
N VAL A 264 -25.81 0.02 7.07
CA VAL A 264 -25.01 -0.84 6.18
C VAL A 264 -23.69 -0.16 5.82
N GLY A 265 -23.72 1.13 5.46
CA GLY A 265 -22.51 1.90 5.15
C GLY A 265 -21.55 1.96 6.33
N LEU A 266 -22.04 2.18 7.55
CA LEU A 266 -21.22 2.15 8.77
C LEU A 266 -20.59 0.78 8.99
N ALA A 267 -21.38 -0.30 8.89
CA ALA A 267 -20.88 -1.66 9.06
C ALA A 267 -19.80 -2.00 8.01
N CYS A 268 -20.07 -1.72 6.73
CA CYS A 268 -19.08 -1.89 5.65
C CYS A 268 -17.84 -1.00 5.88
N GLY A 269 -18.04 0.25 6.30
CA GLY A 269 -16.96 1.18 6.62
C GLY A 269 -16.05 0.66 7.73
N LEU A 270 -16.60 0.08 8.80
CA LEU A 270 -15.81 -0.53 9.87
C LEU A 270 -15.01 -1.74 9.38
N VAL A 271 -15.63 -2.65 8.61
CA VAL A 271 -14.96 -3.84 8.06
C VAL A 271 -13.86 -3.44 7.08
N LEU A 272 -14.17 -2.56 6.12
CA LEU A 272 -13.20 -2.10 5.12
C LEU A 272 -12.11 -1.23 5.77
N GLY A 273 -12.45 -0.47 6.80
CA GLY A 273 -11.49 0.30 7.60
C GLY A 273 -10.52 -0.60 8.36
N PHE A 274 -10.99 -1.74 8.87
CA PHE A 274 -10.12 -2.74 9.49
C PHE A 274 -9.18 -3.39 8.47
N VAL A 275 -9.69 -3.76 7.28
CA VAL A 275 -8.90 -4.45 6.24
C VAL A 275 -7.91 -3.53 5.51
N PHE A 276 -8.31 -2.28 5.20
CA PHE A 276 -7.57 -1.36 4.32
C PHE A 276 -7.04 -0.09 5.01
N ALA A 277 -7.20 0.02 6.34
CA ALA A 277 -6.96 1.19 7.20
C ALA A 277 -8.18 2.11 7.44
N LEU A 278 -8.25 2.70 8.64
CA LEU A 278 -9.38 3.47 9.14
C LEU A 278 -9.85 4.57 8.18
N ARG A 279 -8.90 5.24 7.51
CA ARG A 279 -9.17 6.27 6.50
C ARG A 279 -9.95 5.72 5.29
N ALA A 280 -9.70 4.48 4.88
CA ALA A 280 -10.46 3.81 3.82
C ALA A 280 -11.93 3.67 4.24
N GLY A 281 -12.15 3.16 5.44
CA GLY A 281 -13.47 2.94 6.01
C GLY A 281 -14.29 4.23 6.13
N ALA A 282 -13.64 5.31 6.57
CA ALA A 282 -14.25 6.63 6.70
C ALA A 282 -14.77 7.21 5.37
N VAL A 283 -14.14 6.83 4.24
CA VAL A 283 -14.58 7.26 2.89
C VAL A 283 -15.56 6.25 2.28
N LEU A 284 -15.23 4.96 2.32
CA LEU A 284 -16.01 3.91 1.67
C LEU A 284 -17.38 3.71 2.33
N GLY A 285 -17.49 3.84 3.66
CA GLY A 285 -18.76 3.68 4.36
C GLY A 285 -19.85 4.66 3.87
N PRO A 286 -19.59 5.98 3.89
CA PRO A 286 -20.51 6.98 3.33
C PRO A 286 -20.80 6.79 1.84
N VAL A 287 -19.80 6.42 1.04
CA VAL A 287 -19.98 6.15 -0.40
C VAL A 287 -20.92 4.95 -0.61
N ILE A 288 -20.76 3.87 0.14
CA ILE A 288 -21.65 2.70 0.10
C ILE A 288 -23.06 3.09 0.54
N ALA A 289 -23.21 3.82 1.64
CA ALA A 289 -24.51 4.33 2.09
C ALA A 289 -25.20 5.15 0.99
N LEU A 290 -24.47 6.03 0.31
CA LEU A 290 -24.98 6.82 -0.80
C LEU A 290 -25.44 5.94 -1.97
N ILE A 291 -24.61 4.98 -2.39
CA ILE A 291 -24.89 4.06 -3.49
C ILE A 291 -26.19 3.28 -3.23
N LEU A 292 -26.40 2.85 -1.98
CA LEU A 292 -27.61 2.14 -1.56
C LEU A 292 -28.82 3.07 -1.48
N TRP A 293 -28.65 4.27 -0.93
CA TRP A 293 -29.73 5.24 -0.77
C TRP A 293 -30.23 5.80 -2.12
N ARG A 294 -29.32 6.05 -3.07
CA ARG A 294 -29.64 6.61 -4.40
C ARG A 294 -29.98 5.56 -5.45
N ALA A 295 -30.01 4.27 -5.10
CA ALA A 295 -30.30 3.19 -6.03
C ALA A 295 -29.42 3.24 -7.31
N VAL A 296 -28.11 3.48 -7.15
CA VAL A 296 -27.20 3.54 -8.31
C VAL A 296 -27.25 2.19 -9.05
N PRO A 297 -27.48 2.14 -10.37
CA PRO A 297 -27.63 0.88 -11.11
C PRO A 297 -26.37 0.02 -11.05
N THR A 298 -26.54 -1.31 -11.00
CA THR A 298 -25.42 -2.28 -10.99
C THR A 298 -24.52 -2.12 -12.21
N ARG A 299 -25.10 -1.91 -13.39
CA ARG A 299 -24.36 -1.61 -14.62
C ARG A 299 -23.44 -0.39 -14.48
N THR A 300 -23.91 0.68 -13.85
CA THR A 300 -23.07 1.87 -13.59
C THR A 300 -21.92 1.53 -12.67
N LEU A 301 -22.15 0.79 -11.58
CA LEU A 301 -21.08 0.38 -10.65
C LEU A 301 -19.99 -0.44 -11.36
N VAL A 302 -20.40 -1.42 -12.18
CA VAL A 302 -19.47 -2.30 -12.92
C VAL A 302 -18.69 -1.52 -13.97
N LEU A 303 -19.36 -0.66 -14.77
CA LEU A 303 -18.69 0.17 -15.77
C LEU A 303 -17.72 1.16 -15.13
N THR A 304 -18.12 1.81 -14.03
CA THR A 304 -17.24 2.72 -13.28
C THR A 304 -16.04 1.96 -12.72
N ALA A 305 -16.24 0.80 -12.09
CA ALA A 305 -15.14 0.00 -11.57
C ALA A 305 -14.19 -0.48 -12.69
N GLY A 306 -14.74 -0.92 -13.82
CA GLY A 306 -13.98 -1.31 -15.01
C GLY A 306 -13.18 -0.14 -15.59
N GLY A 307 -13.75 1.05 -15.67
CA GLY A 307 -13.03 2.26 -16.10
C GLY A 307 -11.93 2.66 -15.13
N LEU A 308 -12.16 2.57 -13.82
CA LEU A 308 -11.14 2.86 -12.80
C LEU A 308 -9.97 1.87 -12.89
N LEU A 309 -10.24 0.57 -12.99
CA LEU A 309 -9.18 -0.47 -13.04
C LEU A 309 -8.50 -0.54 -14.41
N GLY A 310 -9.25 -0.46 -15.49
CA GLY A 310 -8.75 -0.64 -16.85
C GLY A 310 -8.09 0.60 -17.45
N LEU A 311 -8.47 1.80 -17.00
CA LEU A 311 -7.94 3.05 -17.53
C LEU A 311 -7.26 3.91 -16.45
N ALA A 312 -7.97 4.24 -15.37
CA ALA A 312 -7.47 5.23 -14.41
C ALA A 312 -6.23 4.73 -13.66
N VAL A 313 -6.22 3.48 -13.19
CA VAL A 313 -5.07 2.90 -12.48
C VAL A 313 -3.83 2.84 -13.38
N PRO A 314 -3.86 2.23 -14.58
CA PRO A 314 -2.70 2.25 -15.49
C PRO A 314 -2.23 3.65 -15.82
N LEU A 315 -3.15 4.59 -16.07
CA LEU A 315 -2.82 5.98 -16.36
C LEU A 315 -2.11 6.64 -15.17
N LEU A 316 -2.55 6.41 -13.94
CA LEU A 316 -1.87 6.92 -12.74
C LEU A 316 -0.46 6.36 -12.61
N TYR A 317 -0.26 5.07 -12.89
CA TYR A 317 1.09 4.49 -12.90
C TYR A 317 1.99 5.05 -14.01
N ALA A 318 1.40 5.37 -15.17
CA ALA A 318 2.14 5.96 -16.29
C ALA A 318 2.50 7.44 -16.06
N LEU A 319 1.57 8.22 -15.49
CA LEU A 319 1.75 9.65 -15.21
C LEU A 319 2.64 9.91 -14.00
N PHE A 320 2.64 9.01 -13.02
CA PHE A 320 3.42 9.12 -11.79
C PHE A 320 4.35 7.90 -11.65
N PRO A 321 5.36 7.76 -12.53
CA PRO A 321 6.30 6.66 -12.44
C PRO A 321 7.09 6.76 -11.13
N GLY A 322 7.19 5.65 -10.40
CA GLY A 322 7.98 5.60 -9.18
C GLY A 322 9.45 5.86 -9.49
N LYS A 323 10.12 6.64 -8.65
CA LYS A 323 11.54 6.96 -8.86
C LYS A 323 12.38 5.70 -8.61
N ASN A 324 13.01 5.16 -9.64
CA ASN A 324 13.93 4.02 -9.48
C ASN A 324 15.23 4.50 -8.80
N ARG A 325 15.45 4.09 -7.54
CA ARG A 325 16.63 4.41 -6.72
C ARG A 325 17.59 3.20 -6.61
N GLY A 326 17.64 2.36 -7.63
CA GLY A 326 18.42 1.12 -7.59
C GLY A 326 17.80 0.04 -6.70
N GLY A 327 16.48 0.06 -6.50
CA GLY A 327 15.76 -0.95 -5.73
C GLY A 327 15.72 -0.73 -4.21
N PHE A 328 16.29 0.36 -3.70
CA PHE A 328 16.45 0.59 -2.26
C PHE A 328 15.45 1.57 -1.65
N SER A 329 14.50 2.09 -2.44
CA SER A 329 13.53 3.06 -1.92
C SER A 329 12.30 2.36 -1.35
N THR A 330 12.05 2.56 -0.05
CA THR A 330 10.75 2.24 0.56
C THR A 330 9.66 3.23 0.16
N THR A 331 10.02 4.37 -0.45
CA THR A 331 9.03 5.36 -0.92
C THR A 331 8.23 4.88 -2.12
N TYR A 332 8.66 3.83 -2.82
CA TYR A 332 7.97 3.33 -4.01
C TYR A 332 6.49 3.00 -3.74
N ALA A 333 6.19 2.41 -2.59
CA ALA A 333 4.81 2.13 -2.18
C ALA A 333 4.00 3.43 -1.96
N THR A 334 4.65 4.47 -1.41
CA THR A 334 4.05 5.79 -1.17
C THR A 334 3.83 6.56 -2.47
N ASP A 335 4.78 6.49 -3.40
CA ASP A 335 4.70 7.14 -4.71
C ASP A 335 3.48 6.66 -5.51
N HIS A 336 3.10 5.39 -5.33
CA HIS A 336 1.94 4.77 -5.98
C HIS A 336 0.70 4.69 -5.10
N LEU A 337 0.67 5.37 -3.95
CA LEU A 337 -0.44 5.28 -3.00
C LEU A 337 -1.77 5.70 -3.64
N ALA A 338 -1.77 6.74 -4.48
CA ALA A 338 -2.98 7.21 -5.16
C ALA A 338 -3.61 6.14 -6.07
N ALA A 339 -2.79 5.44 -6.86
CA ALA A 339 -3.27 4.37 -7.74
C ALA A 339 -3.87 3.21 -6.93
N HIS A 340 -3.25 2.86 -5.79
CA HIS A 340 -3.79 1.86 -4.88
C HIS A 340 -5.16 2.27 -4.29
N TRP A 341 -5.32 3.54 -3.88
CA TRP A 341 -6.61 4.03 -3.39
C TRP A 341 -7.72 3.94 -4.43
N VAL A 342 -7.41 4.28 -5.69
CA VAL A 342 -8.35 4.15 -6.80
C VAL A 342 -8.73 2.68 -7.03
N ALA A 343 -7.75 1.77 -6.98
CA ALA A 343 -8.02 0.34 -7.09
C ALA A 343 -8.91 -0.19 -5.97
N VAL A 344 -8.66 0.21 -4.70
CA VAL A 344 -9.50 -0.15 -3.55
C VAL A 344 -10.94 0.36 -3.74
N GLY A 345 -11.12 1.60 -4.21
CA GLY A 345 -12.43 2.14 -4.55
C GLY A 345 -13.16 1.30 -5.59
N ALA A 346 -12.47 0.92 -6.66
CA ALA A 346 -13.03 0.08 -7.72
C ALA A 346 -13.41 -1.34 -7.23
N VAL A 347 -12.57 -1.96 -6.41
CA VAL A 347 -12.90 -3.25 -5.76
C VAL A 347 -14.12 -3.10 -4.86
N GLY A 348 -14.23 -2.01 -4.10
CA GLY A 348 -15.41 -1.71 -3.30
C GLY A 348 -16.71 -1.64 -4.13
N LEU A 349 -16.66 -0.99 -5.30
CA LEU A 349 -17.80 -0.94 -6.23
C LEU A 349 -18.19 -2.33 -6.75
N LEU A 350 -17.20 -3.16 -7.12
CA LEU A 350 -17.44 -4.53 -7.58
C LEU A 350 -18.03 -5.42 -6.49
N LEU A 351 -17.58 -5.29 -5.25
CA LEU A 351 -18.14 -6.03 -4.12
C LEU A 351 -19.60 -5.66 -3.87
N VAL A 352 -19.97 -4.37 -3.98
CA VAL A 352 -21.36 -3.94 -3.88
C VAL A 352 -22.20 -4.49 -5.03
N ALA A 353 -21.68 -4.45 -6.27
CA ALA A 353 -22.36 -5.02 -7.43
C ALA A 353 -22.59 -6.53 -7.28
N LEU A 354 -21.55 -7.28 -6.86
CA LEU A 354 -21.61 -8.71 -6.61
C LEU A 354 -22.63 -9.05 -5.50
N ALA A 355 -22.59 -8.33 -4.38
CA ALA A 355 -23.53 -8.54 -3.27
C ALA A 355 -24.98 -8.33 -3.70
N ARG A 356 -25.25 -7.41 -4.63
CA ARG A 356 -26.59 -7.22 -5.21
C ARG A 356 -27.00 -8.38 -6.11
N GLY A 357 -26.12 -8.82 -7.00
CA GLY A 357 -26.40 -9.98 -7.87
C GLY A 357 -26.61 -11.28 -7.09
N LEU A 358 -25.85 -11.50 -6.02
CA LEU A 358 -26.07 -12.67 -5.16
C LEU A 358 -27.41 -12.62 -4.43
N ARG A 359 -27.84 -11.43 -4.00
CA ARG A 359 -29.15 -11.26 -3.33
C ARG A 359 -30.32 -11.48 -4.27
N SER A 360 -30.23 -11.09 -5.55
CA SER A 360 -31.30 -11.35 -6.51
C SER A 360 -31.44 -12.86 -6.77
N VAL A 361 -30.33 -13.55 -7.02
CA VAL A 361 -30.33 -15.01 -7.23
C VAL A 361 -30.90 -15.76 -6.00
N LEU A 362 -30.53 -15.33 -4.79
CA LEU A 362 -31.04 -15.92 -3.55
C LEU A 362 -32.52 -15.61 -3.30
N ALA A 363 -33.04 -14.48 -3.78
CA ALA A 363 -34.45 -14.14 -3.67
C ALA A 363 -35.29 -14.97 -4.66
N ASP A 364 -34.81 -15.14 -5.90
CA ASP A 364 -35.47 -15.90 -6.94
C ASP A 364 -35.61 -17.39 -6.56
N GLY A 365 -34.56 -17.97 -5.97
CA GLY A 365 -34.58 -19.35 -5.49
C GLY A 365 -35.50 -19.61 -4.29
N ARG A 366 -36.01 -18.56 -3.63
CA ARG A 366 -36.95 -18.68 -2.51
C ARG A 366 -38.40 -18.47 -2.89
N ALA A 367 -38.71 -18.12 -4.14
CA ALA A 367 -40.10 -18.06 -4.58
C ALA A 367 -40.69 -19.47 -4.42
N PRO A 368 -41.58 -19.69 -3.43
CA PRO A 368 -42.09 -21.02 -3.15
C PRO A 368 -42.85 -21.51 -4.36
N GLU A 369 -42.75 -22.80 -4.64
CA GLU A 369 -43.50 -23.55 -5.63
C GLU A 369 -45.02 -23.59 -5.31
N GLU A 370 -45.54 -22.56 -4.63
CA GLU A 370 -46.92 -22.37 -4.21
C GLU A 370 -47.81 -21.86 -5.37
N GLN A 371 -47.66 -22.47 -6.54
CA GLN A 371 -48.73 -22.50 -7.55
C GLN A 371 -48.91 -23.92 -8.07
N GLY A 372 -48.99 -24.88 -7.13
CA GLY A 372 -49.78 -26.08 -7.38
C GLY A 372 -51.23 -25.67 -7.64
N PRO A 373 -51.88 -26.16 -8.71
CA PRO A 373 -53.22 -25.72 -9.07
C PRO A 373 -54.18 -26.01 -7.91
N ARG A 374 -54.75 -24.96 -7.33
CA ARG A 374 -55.93 -25.12 -6.47
C ARG A 374 -57.05 -25.65 -7.36
N ARG A 375 -57.34 -26.94 -7.21
CA ARG A 375 -58.45 -27.64 -7.86
C ARG A 375 -59.79 -27.19 -7.32
#